data_AF-A0A938H4S8-F1
#
_entry.id   AF-A0A938H4S8-F1
#
_cell.length_a   1.000
_cell.length_b   1.000
_cell.length_c   1.000
_cell.angle_alpha   90.00
_cell.angle_beta   90.00
_cell.angle_gamma   90.00
#
_symmetry.space_group_name_H-M   'P 1'
#
loop_
_entity.id
_entity.type
_entity.pdbx_description
1 polymer ?
#
loop_
_entity_poly.entity_id
_entity_poly.type
_entity_poly.pdbx_seq_one_letter_code
_entity_poly.pdbx_strand_id
1 'polypeptide(L)'
;KSLAAKGVKTLFNLIGPLLNPAKPDFQLLGVFRNDLCPSFATILQRLGRRGAWIVHGNTADGSPVDEVSLMGPTRICRMLELGTSAEEIIHPRQFGMEPADPEALRGGDARTNAEILKAILSGSERGPRRDIVLLNAAAAITCCRLADNLEQGIAIARDAIDSGAAADRLRRLQQASVQNE
;
A
#
# COMPACT_ATOMS: atom_id res chain seq x y z
N LYS A 1 17.49 -21.15 2.89
CA LYS A 1 18.72 -20.31 2.87
C LYS A 1 19.29 -20.14 1.45
N SER A 2 19.52 -21.20 0.67
CA SER A 2 20.08 -21.09 -0.70
C SER A 2 19.22 -20.27 -1.68
N LEU A 3 17.88 -20.47 -1.71
CA LEU A 3 16.99 -19.71 -2.60
C LEU A 3 16.91 -18.21 -2.26
N ALA A 4 16.91 -17.87 -0.97
CA ALA A 4 16.94 -16.48 -0.50
C ALA A 4 18.24 -15.78 -0.91
N ALA A 5 19.39 -16.46 -0.81
CA ALA A 5 20.68 -15.93 -1.26
C ALA A 5 20.72 -15.70 -2.79
N LYS A 6 19.84 -16.37 -3.56
CA LYS A 6 19.68 -16.20 -5.00
C LYS A 6 18.55 -15.23 -5.38
N GLY A 7 17.91 -14.59 -4.41
CA GLY A 7 16.79 -13.67 -4.64
C GLY A 7 15.52 -14.33 -5.21
N VAL A 8 15.39 -15.66 -5.11
CA VAL A 8 14.25 -16.39 -5.66
C VAL A 8 13.07 -16.28 -4.70
N LYS A 9 11.92 -15.77 -5.18
CA LYS A 9 10.67 -15.70 -4.41
C LYS A 9 10.15 -17.12 -4.13
N THR A 10 9.73 -17.37 -2.89
CA THR A 10 9.24 -18.67 -2.42
C THR A 10 7.89 -18.53 -1.71
N LEU A 11 7.28 -19.64 -1.31
CA LEU A 11 6.07 -19.64 -0.46
C LEU A 11 6.28 -18.83 0.84
N PHE A 12 7.51 -18.78 1.38
CA PHE A 12 7.79 -18.00 2.59
C PHE A 12 7.59 -16.48 2.39
N ASN A 13 7.76 -15.99 1.16
CA ASN A 13 7.45 -14.59 0.82
C ASN A 13 5.94 -14.33 0.80
N LEU A 14 5.12 -15.35 0.53
CA LEU A 14 3.66 -15.25 0.49
C LEU A 14 3.02 -15.31 1.88
N ILE A 15 3.60 -16.07 2.80
CA ILE A 15 3.00 -16.26 4.13
C ILE A 15 3.28 -15.10 5.10
N GLY A 16 4.36 -14.33 4.91
CA GLY A 16 4.73 -13.24 5.82
C GLY A 16 3.56 -12.29 6.13
N PRO A 17 2.89 -11.74 5.11
CA PRO A 17 1.74 -10.86 5.33
C PRO A 17 0.50 -11.53 5.92
N LEU A 18 0.42 -12.87 5.89
CA LEU A 18 -0.69 -13.63 6.48
C LEU A 18 -0.52 -13.82 7.99
N LEU A 19 0.72 -13.75 8.49
CA LEU A 19 1.10 -14.07 9.87
C LEU A 19 1.15 -12.82 10.77
N ASN A 20 0.16 -11.93 10.64
CA ASN A 20 0.08 -10.74 11.49
C ASN A 20 -0.46 -11.08 12.89
N PRO A 21 0.35 -10.99 13.97
CA PRO A 21 -0.07 -11.36 15.32
C PRO A 21 -1.18 -10.46 15.88
N ALA A 22 -1.31 -9.23 15.38
CA ALA A 22 -2.38 -8.31 15.77
C ALA A 22 -3.75 -8.70 15.19
N LYS A 23 -3.80 -9.67 14.25
CA LYS A 23 -5.02 -10.16 13.60
C LYS A 23 -5.95 -9.01 13.16
N PRO A 24 -5.50 -8.10 12.28
CA PRO A 24 -6.29 -6.94 11.91
C PRO A 24 -7.64 -7.35 11.30
N ASP A 25 -8.68 -6.54 11.51
CA ASP A 25 -9.98 -6.75 10.87
C ASP A 25 -9.92 -6.50 9.36
N PHE A 26 -9.09 -5.53 8.93
CA PHE A 26 -8.96 -5.11 7.55
C PHE A 26 -7.50 -5.20 7.08
N GLN A 27 -7.28 -5.59 5.83
CA GLN A 27 -5.92 -5.76 5.31
C GLN A 27 -5.80 -5.38 3.83
N LEU A 28 -5.00 -4.35 3.54
CA LEU A 28 -4.46 -4.10 2.20
C LEU A 28 -3.20 -4.95 2.01
N LEU A 29 -3.11 -5.66 0.90
CA LEU A 29 -2.02 -6.60 0.63
C LEU A 29 -1.53 -6.51 -0.81
N GLY A 30 -0.24 -6.24 -1.00
CA GLY A 30 0.43 -6.34 -2.30
C GLY A 30 0.82 -7.76 -2.67
N VAL A 31 0.65 -8.14 -3.94
CA VAL A 31 1.16 -9.40 -4.48
C VAL A 31 1.94 -9.19 -5.77
N PHE A 32 3.00 -9.99 -5.95
CA PHE A 32 3.87 -9.88 -7.12
C PHE A 32 3.33 -10.57 -8.38
N ARG A 33 2.24 -11.35 -8.27
CA ARG A 33 1.57 -11.98 -9.39
C ARG A 33 0.07 -11.82 -9.28
N ASN A 34 -0.54 -11.48 -10.40
CA ASN A 34 -1.98 -11.26 -10.51
C ASN A 34 -2.84 -12.49 -10.15
N ASP A 35 -2.39 -13.69 -10.52
CA ASP A 35 -3.15 -14.93 -10.28
C ASP A 35 -3.23 -15.34 -8.80
N LEU A 36 -2.44 -14.69 -7.93
CA LEU A 36 -2.51 -14.87 -6.50
C LEU A 36 -3.68 -14.10 -5.87
N CYS A 37 -4.20 -13.05 -6.51
CA CYS A 37 -5.20 -12.15 -5.93
C CYS A 37 -6.43 -12.89 -5.37
N PRO A 38 -7.13 -13.77 -6.13
CA PRO A 38 -8.32 -14.46 -5.63
C PRO A 38 -8.00 -15.46 -4.50
N SER A 39 -6.82 -16.10 -4.58
CA SER A 39 -6.36 -17.04 -3.56
C SER A 39 -6.14 -16.32 -2.23
N PHE A 40 -5.51 -15.14 -2.24
CA PHE A 40 -5.29 -14.36 -1.04
C PHE A 40 -6.58 -13.79 -0.45
N ALA A 41 -7.56 -13.37 -1.27
CA ALA A 41 -8.88 -12.99 -0.78
C ALA A 41 -9.53 -14.13 0.03
N THR A 42 -9.51 -15.35 -0.52
CA THR A 42 -10.03 -16.54 0.16
C THR A 42 -9.27 -16.85 1.44
N ILE A 43 -7.93 -16.78 1.42
CA ILE A 43 -7.09 -17.05 2.59
C ILE A 43 -7.36 -16.04 3.71
N LEU A 44 -7.39 -14.75 3.39
CA LEU A 44 -7.63 -13.69 4.37
C LEU A 44 -9.03 -13.81 4.99
N GLN A 45 -10.02 -14.19 4.20
CA GLN A 45 -11.35 -14.49 4.75
C GLN A 45 -11.30 -15.66 5.76
N ARG A 46 -10.61 -16.76 5.41
CA ARG A 46 -10.44 -17.92 6.32
C ARG A 46 -9.66 -17.59 7.58
N LEU A 47 -8.76 -16.61 7.51
CA LEU A 47 -8.04 -16.08 8.67
C LEU A 47 -8.88 -15.08 9.51
N GLY A 48 -10.14 -14.85 9.12
CA GLY A 48 -11.09 -14.05 9.88
C GLY A 48 -11.06 -12.55 9.58
N ARG A 49 -10.48 -12.12 8.46
CA ARG A 49 -10.55 -10.71 8.05
C ARG A 49 -11.99 -10.32 7.69
N ARG A 50 -12.42 -9.15 8.15
CA ARG A 50 -13.71 -8.51 7.80
C ARG A 50 -13.68 -7.82 6.44
N GLY A 51 -12.50 -7.41 5.98
CA GLY A 51 -12.30 -6.82 4.66
C GLY A 51 -10.85 -6.95 4.21
N ALA A 52 -10.61 -7.18 2.93
CA ALA A 52 -9.26 -7.21 2.39
C ALA A 52 -9.23 -6.75 0.94
N TRP A 53 -8.19 -5.99 0.59
CA TRP A 53 -7.90 -5.58 -0.78
C TRP A 53 -6.55 -6.17 -1.16
N ILE A 54 -6.52 -6.97 -2.22
CA ILE A 54 -5.29 -7.54 -2.75
C ILE A 54 -4.95 -6.76 -4.02
N VAL A 55 -3.76 -6.17 -4.05
CA VAL A 55 -3.33 -5.27 -5.12
C VAL A 55 -2.15 -5.85 -5.87
N HIS A 56 -2.19 -5.68 -7.19
CA HIS A 56 -1.10 -6.00 -8.10
C HIS A 56 -0.91 -4.83 -9.03
N GLY A 57 0.12 -4.03 -8.77
CA GLY A 57 0.49 -2.90 -9.60
C GLY A 57 1.41 -3.31 -10.74
N ASN A 58 1.39 -2.54 -11.81
CA ASN A 58 2.35 -2.61 -12.89
C ASN A 58 2.97 -1.24 -13.15
N THR A 59 4.21 -1.22 -13.59
CA THR A 59 4.84 -0.07 -14.24
C THR A 59 4.31 0.10 -15.66
N ALA A 60 4.64 1.22 -16.31
CA ALA A 60 4.25 1.48 -17.70
C ALA A 60 4.79 0.41 -18.69
N ASP A 61 5.95 -0.18 -18.41
CA ASP A 61 6.54 -1.28 -19.20
C ASP A 61 6.01 -2.68 -18.85
N GLY A 62 5.08 -2.77 -17.90
CA GLY A 62 4.45 -4.01 -17.47
C GLY A 62 5.16 -4.74 -16.34
N SER A 63 6.29 -4.23 -15.84
CA SER A 63 6.99 -4.82 -14.69
C SER A 63 6.10 -4.79 -13.42
N PRO A 64 6.02 -5.90 -12.67
CA PRO A 64 5.10 -5.99 -11.54
C PRO A 64 5.64 -5.29 -10.28
N VAL A 65 4.74 -4.64 -9.54
CA VAL A 65 4.98 -4.09 -8.19
C VAL A 65 3.89 -4.55 -7.23
N ASP A 66 4.24 -4.72 -5.97
CA ASP A 66 3.36 -5.21 -4.90
C ASP A 66 2.73 -4.06 -4.10
N GLU A 67 2.21 -3.07 -4.81
CA GLU A 67 1.55 -1.88 -4.25
C GLU A 67 0.54 -1.29 -5.26
N VAL A 68 -0.22 -0.28 -4.84
CA VAL A 68 -0.98 0.54 -5.81
C VAL A 68 0.02 1.43 -6.55
N SER A 69 0.19 1.15 -7.83
CA SER A 69 1.22 1.76 -8.67
C SER A 69 0.83 3.18 -9.10
N LEU A 70 1.76 4.11 -8.94
CA LEU A 70 1.73 5.40 -9.63
C LEU A 70 2.35 5.32 -11.04
N MET A 71 3.03 4.23 -11.38
CA MET A 71 3.78 4.10 -12.64
C MET A 71 2.93 3.49 -13.77
N GLY A 72 1.77 2.91 -13.46
CA GLY A 72 0.95 2.17 -14.42
C GLY A 72 -0.35 1.65 -13.79
N PRO A 73 -1.07 0.72 -14.47
CA PRO A 73 -2.32 0.19 -13.95
C PRO A 73 -2.11 -0.62 -12.67
N THR A 74 -3.13 -0.67 -11.84
CA THR A 74 -3.19 -1.57 -10.68
C THR A 74 -4.47 -2.39 -10.75
N ARG A 75 -4.36 -3.72 -10.65
CA ARG A 75 -5.52 -4.56 -10.36
C ARG A 75 -5.77 -4.58 -8.86
N ILE A 76 -7.02 -4.38 -8.48
CA ILE A 76 -7.49 -4.52 -7.10
C ILE A 76 -8.52 -5.66 -7.06
N CYS A 77 -8.25 -6.66 -6.22
CA CYS A 77 -9.16 -7.73 -5.89
C CYS A 77 -9.71 -7.48 -4.48
N ARG A 78 -10.98 -7.07 -4.40
CA ARG A 78 -11.67 -6.76 -3.15
C ARG A 78 -12.33 -8.04 -2.64
N MET A 79 -11.96 -8.46 -1.44
CA MET A 79 -12.64 -9.54 -0.72
C MET A 79 -14.08 -9.11 -0.42
N LEU A 80 -15.03 -9.92 -0.84
CA LEU A 80 -16.45 -9.75 -0.55
C LEU A 80 -16.89 -10.79 0.50
N GLU A 81 -18.17 -10.73 0.86
CA GLU A 81 -18.77 -11.72 1.74
C GLU A 81 -18.86 -13.10 1.05
N LEU A 82 -18.98 -14.15 1.87
CA LEU A 82 -19.20 -15.53 1.43
C LEU A 82 -18.10 -16.11 0.50
N GLY A 83 -16.90 -15.53 0.52
CA GLY A 83 -15.73 -16.07 -0.18
C GLY A 83 -15.67 -15.67 -1.64
N THR A 84 -16.44 -14.66 -2.01
CA THR A 84 -16.40 -14.06 -3.34
C THR A 84 -15.41 -12.89 -3.36
N SER A 85 -15.03 -12.46 -4.55
CA SER A 85 -14.20 -11.27 -4.75
C SER A 85 -14.68 -10.48 -5.95
N ALA A 86 -14.60 -9.16 -5.86
CA ALA A 86 -14.77 -8.27 -7.01
C ALA A 86 -13.40 -7.80 -7.49
N GLU A 87 -13.24 -7.67 -8.80
CA GLU A 87 -12.02 -7.14 -9.40
C GLU A 87 -12.28 -5.84 -10.14
N GLU A 88 -11.32 -4.93 -10.05
CA GLU A 88 -11.27 -3.71 -10.84
C GLU A 88 -9.83 -3.43 -11.26
N ILE A 89 -9.67 -2.60 -12.29
CA ILE A 89 -8.38 -2.05 -12.70
C ILE A 89 -8.48 -0.54 -12.57
N ILE A 90 -7.52 0.03 -11.86
CA ILE A 90 -7.39 1.48 -11.69
C ILE A 90 -6.13 2.00 -12.38
N HIS A 91 -6.17 3.28 -12.72
CA HIS A 91 -5.05 4.02 -13.29
C HIS A 91 -4.86 5.34 -12.51
N PRO A 92 -3.62 5.79 -12.27
CA PRO A 92 -3.35 7.06 -11.60
C PRO A 92 -4.15 8.26 -12.13
N ARG A 93 -4.30 8.32 -13.46
CA ARG A 93 -5.00 9.41 -14.15
C ARG A 93 -6.47 9.56 -13.77
N GLN A 94 -7.12 8.48 -13.31
CA GLN A 94 -8.50 8.55 -12.82
C GLN A 94 -8.64 9.46 -11.60
N PHE A 95 -7.55 9.65 -10.86
CA PHE A 95 -7.51 10.46 -9.64
C PHE A 95 -6.79 11.80 -9.85
N GLY A 96 -6.57 12.20 -11.10
CA GLY A 96 -5.85 13.44 -11.45
C GLY A 96 -4.34 13.38 -11.18
N MET A 97 -3.76 12.19 -11.08
CA MET A 97 -2.32 11.98 -10.90
C MET A 97 -1.69 11.50 -12.20
N GLU A 98 -0.56 12.08 -12.58
CA GLU A 98 0.18 11.63 -13.75
C GLU A 98 1.02 10.39 -13.43
N PRO A 99 1.11 9.42 -14.36
CA PRO A 99 2.01 8.31 -14.20
C PRO A 99 3.46 8.77 -14.03
N ALA A 100 4.14 8.25 -13.02
CA ALA A 100 5.51 8.63 -12.70
C ALA A 100 6.52 7.69 -13.33
N ASP A 101 7.70 8.21 -13.68
CA ASP A 101 8.85 7.38 -14.02
C ASP A 101 9.40 6.68 -12.77
N PRO A 102 9.90 5.43 -12.88
CA PRO A 102 10.50 4.72 -11.74
C PRO A 102 11.61 5.51 -11.04
N GLU A 103 12.40 6.30 -11.79
CA GLU A 103 13.46 7.14 -11.24
C GLU A 103 12.93 8.24 -10.31
N ALA A 104 11.75 8.80 -10.58
CA ALA A 104 11.14 9.83 -9.72
C ALA A 104 10.72 9.26 -8.36
N LEU A 105 10.43 7.96 -8.32
CA LEU A 105 10.02 7.22 -7.11
C LEU A 105 11.19 6.51 -6.42
N ARG A 106 12.38 6.53 -7.02
CA ARG A 106 13.55 5.84 -6.50
C ARG A 106 13.91 6.37 -5.11
N GLY A 107 13.96 5.46 -4.14
CA GLY A 107 14.53 5.67 -2.82
C GLY A 107 16.05 5.56 -2.83
N GLY A 108 16.67 5.80 -1.68
CA GLY A 108 18.10 5.67 -1.47
C GLY A 108 18.43 4.76 -0.29
N ASP A 109 19.50 5.11 0.43
CA ASP A 109 19.83 4.46 1.69
C ASP A 109 18.83 4.80 2.81
N ALA A 110 19.02 4.21 3.99
CA ALA A 110 18.11 4.40 5.12
C ALA A 110 17.95 5.88 5.52
N ARG A 111 19.05 6.66 5.50
CA ARG A 111 19.03 8.08 5.84
C ARG A 111 18.26 8.89 4.80
N THR A 112 18.51 8.62 3.52
CA THR A 112 17.82 9.26 2.39
C THR A 112 16.33 8.97 2.45
N ASN A 113 15.94 7.71 2.67
CA ASN A 113 14.53 7.33 2.75
C ASN A 113 13.83 7.94 3.96
N ALA A 114 14.53 8.11 5.10
CA ALA A 114 13.98 8.81 6.25
C ALA A 114 13.68 10.29 5.95
N GLU A 115 14.57 10.99 5.24
CA GLU A 115 14.32 12.38 4.85
C GLU A 115 13.21 12.51 3.81
N ILE A 116 13.13 11.59 2.83
CA ILE A 116 12.00 11.51 1.88
C ILE A 116 10.68 11.33 2.63
N LEU A 117 10.62 10.37 3.55
CA LEU A 117 9.42 10.11 4.35
C LEU A 117 9.01 11.36 5.15
N LYS A 118 9.95 12.01 5.85
CA LYS A 118 9.67 13.23 6.60
C LYS A 118 9.15 14.34 5.70
N ALA A 119 9.74 14.51 4.51
CA ALA A 119 9.31 15.52 3.54
C ALA A 119 7.89 15.26 3.02
N ILE A 120 7.52 14.00 2.81
CA ILE A 120 6.14 13.61 2.43
C ILE A 120 5.17 13.92 3.58
N LEU A 121 5.48 13.45 4.79
CA LEU A 121 4.55 13.57 5.93
C LEU A 121 4.41 15.00 6.45
N SER A 122 5.43 15.85 6.28
CA SER A 122 5.35 17.28 6.59
C SER A 122 4.59 18.10 5.54
N GLY A 123 4.32 17.50 4.38
CA GLY A 123 3.76 18.19 3.21
C GLY A 123 4.77 19.04 2.44
N SER A 124 6.07 19.00 2.73
CA SER A 124 7.03 19.75 1.89
C SER A 124 7.25 19.11 0.52
N GLU A 125 7.14 17.78 0.42
CA GLU A 125 7.14 17.07 -0.86
C GLU A 125 5.78 17.23 -1.54
N ARG A 126 5.79 17.62 -2.82
CA ARG A 126 4.58 17.90 -3.62
C ARG A 126 4.56 17.17 -4.96
N GLY A 127 5.55 16.32 -5.23
CA GLY A 127 5.67 15.54 -6.47
C GLY A 127 5.28 14.06 -6.32
N PRO A 128 5.70 13.22 -7.29
CA PRO A 128 5.26 11.83 -7.43
C PRO A 128 5.43 10.94 -6.19
N ARG A 129 6.46 11.19 -5.38
CA ARG A 129 6.69 10.46 -4.13
C ARG A 129 5.57 10.64 -3.12
N ARG A 130 4.96 11.83 -3.08
CA ARG A 130 3.76 12.07 -2.28
C ARG A 130 2.56 11.38 -2.89
N ASP A 131 2.38 11.46 -4.21
CA ASP A 131 1.22 10.91 -4.89
C ASP A 131 1.10 9.39 -4.73
N ILE A 132 2.22 8.66 -4.81
CA ILE A 132 2.19 7.21 -4.57
C ILE A 132 1.82 6.86 -3.12
N VAL A 133 2.23 7.69 -2.16
CA VAL A 133 1.83 7.55 -0.76
C VAL A 133 0.34 7.84 -0.59
N LEU A 134 -0.19 8.87 -1.24
CA LEU A 134 -1.62 9.19 -1.23
C LEU A 134 -2.46 8.05 -1.81
N LEU A 135 -2.05 7.44 -2.92
CA LEU A 135 -2.76 6.30 -3.53
C LEU A 135 -2.81 5.09 -2.60
N ASN A 136 -1.66 4.69 -2.03
CA ASN A 136 -1.61 3.53 -1.15
C ASN A 136 -2.32 3.78 0.18
N ALA A 137 -2.21 4.98 0.75
CA ALA A 137 -2.95 5.37 1.94
C ALA A 137 -4.47 5.38 1.68
N ALA A 138 -4.90 5.92 0.53
CA ALA A 138 -6.30 5.90 0.13
C ALA A 138 -6.84 4.47 0.02
N ALA A 139 -6.11 3.57 -0.64
CA ALA A 139 -6.51 2.17 -0.72
C ALA A 139 -6.65 1.50 0.66
N ALA A 140 -5.76 1.82 1.60
CA ALA A 140 -5.87 1.32 2.97
C ALA A 140 -7.08 1.90 3.72
N ILE A 141 -7.32 3.22 3.60
CA ILE A 141 -8.46 3.93 4.21
C ILE A 141 -9.79 3.36 3.68
N THR A 142 -9.92 3.23 2.36
CA THR A 142 -11.11 2.69 1.70
C THR A 142 -11.30 1.20 2.02
N CYS A 143 -10.22 0.40 2.06
CA CYS A 143 -10.29 -1.01 2.49
C CYS A 143 -10.85 -1.14 3.92
N CYS A 144 -10.50 -0.21 4.82
CA CYS A 144 -11.02 -0.13 6.19
C CYS A 144 -12.45 0.43 6.28
N ARG A 145 -13.12 0.73 5.15
CA ARG A 145 -14.45 1.35 5.07
C ARG A 145 -14.52 2.71 5.77
N LEU A 146 -13.41 3.44 5.81
CA LEU A 146 -13.33 4.82 6.29
C LEU A 146 -13.58 5.85 5.17
N ALA A 147 -13.70 5.37 3.94
CA ALA A 147 -14.09 6.10 2.75
C ALA A 147 -14.94 5.18 1.86
N ASP A 148 -15.87 5.77 1.10
CA ASP A 148 -16.79 5.07 0.20
C ASP A 148 -16.10 4.67 -1.11
N ASN A 149 -15.09 5.45 -1.52
CA ASN A 149 -14.31 5.22 -2.74
C ASN A 149 -12.86 5.72 -2.58
N LEU A 150 -12.04 5.49 -3.61
CA LEU A 150 -10.64 5.88 -3.60
C LEU A 150 -10.46 7.39 -3.66
N GLU A 151 -11.33 8.13 -4.36
CA GLU A 151 -11.29 9.59 -4.45
C GLU A 151 -11.43 10.23 -3.06
N GLN A 152 -12.40 9.77 -2.26
CA GLN A 152 -12.57 10.20 -0.88
C GLN A 152 -11.41 9.74 -0.01
N GLY A 153 -10.90 8.52 -0.21
CA GLY A 153 -9.70 8.03 0.48
C GLY A 153 -8.48 8.91 0.23
N ILE A 154 -8.29 9.37 -1.01
CA ILE A 154 -7.21 10.30 -1.42
C ILE A 154 -7.42 11.65 -0.75
N ALA A 155 -8.65 12.16 -0.70
CA ALA A 155 -8.94 13.42 -0.01
C ALA A 155 -8.60 13.35 1.49
N ILE A 156 -8.97 12.25 2.17
CA ILE A 156 -8.62 12.03 3.59
C ILE A 156 -7.10 11.91 3.77
N ALA A 157 -6.41 11.12 2.93
CA ALA A 157 -4.95 10.98 3.01
C ALA A 157 -4.23 12.32 2.75
N ARG A 158 -4.75 13.12 1.82
CA ARG A 158 -4.22 14.45 1.49
C ARG A 158 -4.37 15.40 2.66
N ASP A 159 -5.56 15.47 3.26
CA ASP A 159 -5.83 16.29 4.43
C ASP A 159 -4.95 15.88 5.63
N ALA A 160 -4.75 14.59 5.86
CA ALA A 160 -3.86 14.09 6.92
C ALA A 160 -2.41 14.59 6.76
N ILE A 161 -1.92 14.70 5.53
CA ILE A 161 -0.59 15.27 5.24
C ILE A 161 -0.62 16.80 5.36
N ASP A 162 -1.57 17.46 4.71
CA ASP A 162 -1.60 18.93 4.59
C ASP A 162 -1.91 19.64 5.92
N SER A 163 -2.70 19.01 6.79
CA SER A 163 -2.96 19.50 8.15
C SER A 163 -1.78 19.27 9.11
N GLY A 164 -0.78 18.49 8.72
CA GLY A 164 0.33 18.08 9.58
C GLY A 164 0.02 16.88 10.51
N ALA A 165 -1.22 16.37 10.51
CA ALA A 165 -1.62 15.26 11.38
C ALA A 165 -0.76 13.99 11.17
N ALA A 166 -0.33 13.72 9.94
CA ALA A 166 0.54 12.60 9.60
C ALA A 166 1.96 12.76 10.19
N ALA A 167 2.56 13.96 10.08
CA ALA A 167 3.83 14.27 10.72
C ALA A 167 3.74 14.17 12.25
N ASP A 168 2.65 14.66 12.83
CA ASP A 168 2.39 14.58 14.27
C ASP A 168 2.28 13.13 14.75
N ARG A 169 1.64 12.26 13.96
CA ARG A 169 1.53 10.84 14.26
C ARG A 169 2.89 10.15 14.30
N LEU A 170 3.79 10.48 13.37
CA LEU A 170 5.17 9.97 13.38
C LEU A 170 5.92 10.44 14.65
N ARG A 171 5.80 11.72 15.03
CA ARG A 171 6.45 12.24 16.25
C ARG A 171 5.97 11.53 17.50
N ARG A 172 4.66 11.28 17.62
CA ARG A 172 4.10 10.51 18.75
C ARG A 172 4.61 9.07 18.78
N LEU A 173 4.74 8.42 17.62
CA LEU A 173 5.30 7.07 17.53
C LEU A 173 6.77 7.05 18.01
N GLN A 174 7.59 8.02 17.58
CA GLN A 174 8.98 8.14 18.03
C GLN A 174 9.08 8.30 19.55
N GLN A 175 8.24 9.15 20.13
CA GLN A 175 8.19 9.35 21.59
C GLN A 175 7.82 8.07 22.33
N ALA A 176 6.81 7.34 21.85
CA ALA A 176 6.36 6.10 22.48
C ALA A 176 7.40 4.96 22.38
N SER A 177 8.18 4.91 21.29
CA SER A 177 9.24 3.90 21.13
C SER A 177 10.42 4.14 22.06
N VAL A 178 10.79 5.39 22.30
CA VAL A 178 11.90 5.76 23.21
C VAL A 178 11.53 5.56 24.69
N GLN A 179 10.25 5.67 25.04
CA GLN A 179 9.77 5.45 26.41
C GLN A 179 9.71 3.98 26.84
N ASN A 180 9.85 3.05 25.90
CA ASN A 180 9.77 1.60 26.14
C ASN A 180 11.15 0.91 26.10
N GLU A 181 12.24 1.68 26.03
CA GLU A 181 13.62 1.23 26.23
C GLU A 181 14.12 1.67 27.62
#